data_AF-A0A2Z6DZI2-F1
#
_entry.id   AF-A0A2Z6DZI2-F1
#
_cell.length_a   1.000
_cell.length_b   1.000
_cell.length_c   1.000
_cell.angle_alpha   90.00
_cell.angle_beta   90.00
_cell.angle_gamma   90.00
#
_symmetry.space_group_name_H-M   'P 1'
#
loop_
_entity.id
_entity.type
_entity.pdbx_description
1 polymer ?
#
loop_
_entity_poly.entity_id
_entity_poly.type
_entity_poly.pdbx_seq_one_letter_code
_entity_poly.pdbx_strand_id
1 'polypeptide(L)'
;MAITATGIGSGLDIKGLVAQIMQIERQPLTRLENRKTQLENQISAFGQIKSAIAELKTALEALGKSETFGATKATVPANADFTAVAKAGAAVGFYDISVQQLATQQRVATSATTQFDPSGGGTLAITVGSNTVSLNVASGTTLQQLRDQINNANAGVTATIINNGGVNQLVLSSKETGAANAFTLTGTGALAGLSFSDPNTLPTNSSSTLYRVQSAQDAQLTVNGISITRSSNQISDVIDHVALTLTGASNTSKTLSVTQDLDPAKNAIKKLADAYNSLMTKIDTLGGYDAEKKSPGALYGDASLRGLRNQLRQVLGQEIAGLGAFGRLHDFGVEFDSTGRMKVNDSILTDALTNYWRDVASFFAGVGSTEGLSTRGAALAENYIKSSGLIDLRVKGLQQSVKLIDKQNEALQNRLARIEEMYLRQFNAMDGIVGQMNATGIYLTQQLARFNNNG
;
A
#
# COMPACT_ATOMS: atom_id res chain seq x y z
N MET A 1 61.47 21.14 -8.41
CA MET A 1 61.19 19.71 -8.18
C MET A 1 62.44 18.94 -8.55
N ALA A 2 63.26 18.57 -7.56
CA ALA A 2 64.36 17.64 -7.76
C ALA A 2 63.77 16.22 -7.69
N ILE A 3 63.98 15.42 -8.72
CA ILE A 3 63.59 14.01 -8.73
C ILE A 3 64.58 13.29 -7.79
N THR A 4 64.23 13.19 -6.51
CA THR A 4 64.90 12.29 -5.57
C THR A 4 64.51 10.87 -5.96
N ALA A 5 65.33 10.24 -6.80
CA ALA A 5 65.19 8.84 -7.11
C ALA A 5 65.51 8.02 -5.85
N THR A 6 64.45 7.49 -5.24
CA THR A 6 64.49 6.65 -4.04
C THR A 6 65.25 5.35 -4.31
N GLY A 7 66.24 5.00 -3.48
CA GLY A 7 66.92 3.69 -3.54
C GLY A 7 68.21 3.62 -4.36
N ILE A 8 68.76 4.76 -4.82
CA ILE A 8 70.00 4.78 -5.62
C ILE A 8 71.27 4.54 -4.76
N GLY A 9 71.25 4.81 -3.45
CA GLY A 9 72.44 4.74 -2.60
C GLY A 9 72.77 3.33 -2.10
N SER A 10 71.76 2.55 -1.71
CA SER A 10 71.92 1.25 -1.05
C SER A 10 71.21 0.07 -1.74
N GLY A 11 70.33 0.32 -2.74
CA GLY A 11 69.52 -0.70 -3.39
C GLY A 11 68.34 -1.24 -2.55
N LEU A 12 67.95 -0.56 -1.47
CA LEU A 12 66.83 -0.96 -0.59
C LEU A 12 65.48 -0.49 -1.14
N ASP A 13 64.44 -1.34 -1.07
CA ASP A 13 63.05 -0.94 -1.33
C ASP A 13 62.46 -0.19 -0.13
N ILE A 14 62.79 1.09 -0.05
CA ILE A 14 62.34 2.01 1.00
C ILE A 14 60.81 2.14 1.00
N LYS A 15 60.18 2.14 -0.18
CA LYS A 15 58.72 2.25 -0.29
C LYS A 15 58.03 1.01 0.28
N GLY A 16 58.52 -0.18 -0.05
CA GLY A 16 58.03 -1.44 0.50
C GLY A 16 58.18 -1.51 2.03
N LEU A 17 59.33 -1.08 2.56
CA LEU A 17 59.60 -1.10 4.00
C LEU A 17 58.71 -0.11 4.76
N VAL A 18 58.58 1.13 4.27
CA VAL A 18 57.67 2.11 4.88
C VAL A 18 56.22 1.63 4.80
N ALA A 19 55.80 1.02 3.70
CA ALA A 19 54.45 0.45 3.59
C ALA A 19 54.19 -0.64 4.64
N GLN A 20 55.16 -1.52 4.92
CA GLN A 20 55.05 -2.55 5.95
C GLN A 20 54.94 -1.95 7.36
N ILE A 21 55.72 -0.91 7.68
CA ILE A 21 55.61 -0.21 8.97
C ILE A 21 54.25 0.48 9.08
N MET A 22 53.79 1.12 7.99
CA MET A 22 52.50 1.79 7.95
C MET A 22 51.32 0.82 8.10
N GLN A 23 51.44 -0.46 7.73
CA GLN A 23 50.40 -1.46 8.00
C GLN A 23 50.17 -1.66 9.50
N ILE A 24 51.24 -1.67 10.30
CA ILE A 24 51.15 -1.78 11.77
C ILE A 24 50.57 -0.49 12.36
N GLU A 25 51.07 0.66 11.90
CA GLU A 25 50.59 1.98 12.33
C GLU A 25 49.10 2.19 12.00
N ARG A 26 48.57 1.54 10.96
CA ARG A 26 47.14 1.59 10.58
C ARG A 26 46.23 0.73 11.45
N GLN A 27 46.74 -0.18 12.28
CA GLN A 27 45.88 -1.05 13.10
C GLN A 27 44.84 -0.30 13.96
N PRO A 28 45.16 0.83 14.63
CA PRO A 28 44.17 1.60 15.39
C PRO A 28 43.04 2.14 14.52
N LEU A 29 43.32 2.48 13.26
CA LEU A 29 42.32 2.94 12.30
C LEU A 29 41.36 1.80 11.95
N THR A 30 41.89 0.62 11.63
CA THR A 30 41.08 -0.57 11.35
C THR A 30 40.18 -0.95 12.53
N ARG A 31 40.66 -0.82 13.78
CA ARG A 31 39.81 -1.06 14.96
C ARG A 31 38.66 -0.06 15.06
N LEU A 32 38.90 1.20 14.75
CA LEU A 32 37.85 2.23 14.76
C LEU A 32 36.85 2.03 13.61
N GLU A 33 37.31 1.69 12.42
CA GLU A 33 36.45 1.32 11.28
C GLU A 33 35.58 0.12 11.61
N ASN A 34 36.14 -0.95 12.19
CA ASN A 34 35.35 -2.10 12.65
C ASN A 34 34.30 -1.71 13.68
N ARG A 35 34.66 -0.82 14.62
CA ARG A 35 33.71 -0.32 15.62
C ARG A 35 32.61 0.54 14.99
N LYS A 36 32.94 1.36 13.99
CA LYS A 36 31.95 2.13 13.22
C LYS A 36 30.96 1.20 12.55
N THR A 37 31.45 0.20 11.81
CA THR A 37 30.61 -0.81 11.15
C THR A 37 29.69 -1.53 12.13
N GLN A 38 30.19 -1.87 13.33
CA GLN A 38 29.35 -2.45 14.38
C GLN A 38 28.21 -1.52 14.81
N LEU A 39 28.47 -0.23 15.03
CA LEU A 39 27.44 0.74 15.40
C LEU A 39 26.43 0.97 14.27
N GLU A 40 26.88 0.99 13.02
CA GLU A 40 26.00 1.11 11.84
C GLU A 40 25.09 -0.12 11.68
N ASN A 41 25.61 -1.31 11.94
CA ASN A 41 24.83 -2.54 12.00
C ASN A 41 23.78 -2.49 13.12
N GLN A 42 24.14 -1.94 14.29
CA GLN A 42 23.18 -1.73 15.39
C GLN A 42 22.07 -0.75 15.00
N ILE A 43 22.41 0.37 14.37
CA ILE A 43 21.43 1.35 13.86
C ILE A 43 20.46 0.67 12.88
N SER A 44 20.99 -0.11 11.94
CA SER A 44 20.20 -0.83 10.95
C SER A 44 19.30 -1.88 11.60
N ALA A 45 19.81 -2.61 12.60
CA ALA A 45 19.04 -3.59 13.37
C ALA A 45 17.89 -2.93 14.16
N PHE A 46 18.13 -1.79 14.80
CA PHE A 46 17.06 -1.01 15.44
C PHE A 46 16.02 -0.51 14.43
N GLY A 47 16.44 -0.16 13.21
CA GLY A 47 15.51 0.13 12.11
C GLY A 47 14.57 -1.03 11.81
N GLN A 48 15.08 -2.25 11.71
CA GLN A 48 14.25 -3.45 11.49
C GLN A 48 13.28 -3.71 12.65
N ILE A 49 13.74 -3.55 13.89
CA ILE A 49 12.88 -3.67 15.08
C ILE A 49 11.79 -2.60 15.07
N LYS A 50 12.13 -1.35 14.73
CA LYS A 50 11.17 -0.25 14.64
C LYS A 50 10.08 -0.54 13.62
N SER A 51 10.44 -1.05 12.43
CA SER A 51 9.47 -1.46 11.42
C SER A 51 8.55 -2.58 11.91
N ALA A 52 9.09 -3.61 12.54
CA ALA A 52 8.29 -4.72 13.09
C ALA A 52 7.34 -4.26 14.22
N ILE A 53 7.75 -3.30 15.06
CA ILE A 53 6.86 -2.70 16.07
C ILE A 53 5.75 -1.89 15.40
N ALA A 54 6.04 -1.16 14.32
CA ALA A 54 5.03 -0.41 13.56
C ALA A 54 4.00 -1.33 12.89
N GLU A 55 4.42 -2.47 12.35
CA GLU A 55 3.53 -3.51 11.82
C GLU A 55 2.62 -4.07 12.92
N LEU A 56 3.18 -4.42 14.09
CA LEU A 56 2.41 -4.87 15.24
C LEU A 56 1.39 -3.81 15.69
N LYS A 57 1.81 -2.54 15.76
CA LYS A 57 0.92 -1.42 16.08
C LYS A 57 -0.26 -1.35 15.11
N THR A 58 0.00 -1.45 13.80
CA THR A 58 -1.04 -1.41 12.77
C THR A 58 -2.02 -2.58 12.90
N ALA A 59 -1.52 -3.79 13.21
CA ALA A 59 -2.35 -4.96 13.45
C ALA A 59 -3.24 -4.79 14.70
N LEU A 60 -2.71 -4.17 15.77
CA LEU A 60 -3.47 -3.84 16.97
C LEU A 60 -4.55 -2.80 16.69
N GLU A 61 -4.23 -1.71 15.98
CA GLU A 61 -5.20 -0.66 15.63
C GLU A 61 -6.36 -1.18 14.77
N ALA A 62 -6.08 -2.11 13.84
CA ALA A 62 -7.12 -2.76 13.04
C ALA A 62 -8.16 -3.50 13.89
N LEU A 63 -7.75 -4.08 15.02
CA LEU A 63 -8.65 -4.76 15.95
C LEU A 63 -9.51 -3.79 16.79
N GLY A 64 -9.20 -2.49 16.80
CA GLY A 64 -10.04 -1.50 17.47
C GLY A 64 -11.20 -0.99 16.61
N LYS A 65 -11.27 -1.37 15.33
CA LYS A 65 -12.26 -0.83 14.38
C LYS A 65 -13.59 -1.58 14.47
N SER A 66 -14.69 -0.84 14.51
CA SER A 66 -16.05 -1.41 14.52
C SER A 66 -16.33 -2.31 13.32
N GLU A 67 -15.77 -1.97 12.16
CA GLU A 67 -15.93 -2.75 10.91
C GLU A 67 -15.30 -4.14 11.00
N THR A 68 -14.31 -4.35 11.87
CA THR A 68 -13.59 -5.62 11.99
C THR A 68 -14.48 -6.73 12.54
N PHE A 69 -15.32 -6.42 13.52
CA PHE A 69 -16.18 -7.38 14.22
C PHE A 69 -17.67 -7.26 13.87
N GLY A 70 -18.09 -6.09 13.39
CA GLY A 70 -19.47 -5.81 12.94
C GLY A 70 -19.70 -6.04 11.45
N ALA A 71 -18.77 -6.72 10.76
CA ALA A 71 -18.93 -7.03 9.35
C ALA A 71 -20.07 -8.02 9.11
N THR A 72 -20.77 -7.83 8.01
CA THR A 72 -21.85 -8.70 7.55
C THR A 72 -21.66 -9.00 6.08
N LYS A 73 -22.06 -10.19 5.65
CA LYS A 73 -22.02 -10.60 4.25
C LYS A 73 -23.41 -10.94 3.75
N ALA A 74 -23.66 -10.54 2.51
CA ALA A 74 -24.83 -10.91 1.74
C ALA A 74 -24.52 -12.15 0.90
N THR A 75 -25.36 -13.17 0.99
CA THR A 75 -25.28 -14.38 0.17
C THR A 75 -26.54 -14.47 -0.66
N VAL A 76 -26.36 -14.58 -1.98
CA VAL A 76 -27.43 -14.66 -2.96
C VAL A 76 -27.30 -15.98 -3.72
N PRO A 77 -28.39 -16.73 -3.93
CA PRO A 77 -28.33 -17.98 -4.70
C PRO A 77 -27.92 -17.71 -6.15
N ALA A 78 -27.40 -18.74 -6.82
CA ALA A 78 -27.14 -18.67 -8.26
C ALA A 78 -28.43 -18.36 -9.04
N ASN A 79 -28.32 -17.60 -10.14
CA ASN A 79 -29.45 -17.20 -11.00
C ASN A 79 -30.56 -16.45 -10.24
N ALA A 80 -30.18 -15.54 -9.33
CA ALA A 80 -31.14 -14.77 -8.55
C ALA A 80 -31.63 -13.48 -9.23
N ASP A 81 -31.10 -13.14 -10.41
CA ASP A 81 -31.39 -11.88 -11.13
C ASP A 81 -30.96 -10.59 -10.40
N PHE A 82 -30.22 -10.73 -9.30
CA PHE A 82 -29.56 -9.64 -8.60
C PHE A 82 -28.29 -10.13 -7.90
N THR A 83 -27.44 -9.19 -7.52
CA THR A 83 -26.37 -9.38 -6.54
C THR A 83 -26.60 -8.44 -5.37
N ALA A 84 -25.96 -8.74 -4.24
CA ALA A 84 -26.10 -7.95 -3.02
C ALA A 84 -24.77 -7.84 -2.29
N VAL A 85 -24.51 -6.68 -1.70
CA VAL A 85 -23.37 -6.41 -0.83
C VAL A 85 -23.90 -5.83 0.47
N ALA A 86 -23.65 -6.50 1.58
CA ALA A 86 -23.95 -6.00 2.91
C ALA A 86 -22.77 -5.17 3.43
N LYS A 87 -23.06 -4.00 4.01
CA LYS A 87 -22.09 -3.17 4.73
C LYS A 87 -22.18 -3.45 6.23
N ALA A 88 -21.13 -3.11 6.98
CA ALA A 88 -21.14 -3.24 8.43
C ALA A 88 -22.38 -2.57 9.05
N GLY A 89 -23.03 -3.28 9.97
CA GLY A 89 -24.28 -2.84 10.60
C GLY A 89 -25.58 -3.30 9.91
N ALA A 90 -25.51 -3.99 8.76
CA ALA A 90 -26.71 -4.57 8.16
C ALA A 90 -27.40 -5.57 9.10
N ALA A 91 -28.73 -5.52 9.14
CA ALA A 91 -29.50 -6.46 9.96
C ALA A 91 -29.40 -7.88 9.40
N VAL A 92 -28.90 -8.80 10.23
CA VAL A 92 -28.81 -10.24 9.94
C VAL A 92 -30.22 -10.79 9.78
N GLY A 93 -30.46 -11.52 8.69
CA GLY A 93 -31.78 -12.06 8.38
C GLY A 93 -31.90 -12.52 6.93
N PHE A 94 -33.12 -12.92 6.59
CA PHE A 94 -33.50 -13.36 5.25
C PHE A 94 -34.43 -12.33 4.61
N TYR A 95 -34.19 -12.04 3.34
CA TYR A 95 -34.99 -11.11 2.54
C TYR A 95 -35.39 -11.80 1.25
N ASP A 96 -36.69 -12.00 1.06
CA ASP A 96 -37.22 -12.58 -0.17
C ASP A 96 -37.37 -11.47 -1.21
N ILE A 97 -36.56 -11.56 -2.27
CA ILE A 97 -36.48 -10.54 -3.31
C ILE A 97 -36.97 -11.13 -4.63
N SER A 98 -37.89 -10.43 -5.30
CA SER A 98 -38.28 -10.76 -6.66
C SER A 98 -38.13 -9.56 -7.58
N VAL A 99 -37.36 -9.72 -8.64
CA VAL A 99 -37.14 -8.68 -9.66
C VAL A 99 -38.12 -8.89 -10.80
N GLN A 100 -38.99 -7.89 -10.99
CA GLN A 100 -40.08 -7.93 -11.96
C GLN A 100 -39.67 -7.22 -13.26
N GLN A 101 -38.93 -6.12 -13.12
CA GLN A 101 -38.49 -5.29 -14.24
C GLN A 101 -37.16 -4.62 -13.89
N LEU A 102 -36.27 -4.51 -14.88
CA LEU A 102 -35.04 -3.73 -14.76
C LEU A 102 -35.28 -2.28 -15.16
N ALA A 103 -34.54 -1.37 -14.52
CA ALA A 103 -34.46 0.00 -15.00
C ALA A 103 -33.76 0.03 -16.36
N THR A 104 -34.36 0.71 -17.33
CA THR A 104 -33.82 0.86 -18.67
C THR A 104 -33.66 2.33 -19.01
N GLN A 105 -32.65 2.62 -19.83
CA GLN A 105 -32.47 3.94 -20.44
C GLN A 105 -33.31 4.04 -21.72
N GLN A 106 -33.77 5.24 -22.05
CA GLN A 106 -34.42 5.48 -23.33
C GLN A 106 -33.37 5.40 -24.44
N ARG A 107 -33.72 4.77 -25.56
CA ARG A 107 -32.91 4.78 -26.78
C ARG A 107 -33.76 4.99 -28.02
N VAL A 108 -33.35 5.93 -28.85
CA VAL A 108 -33.95 6.21 -30.16
C VAL A 108 -32.87 6.16 -31.23
N ALA A 109 -33.24 5.79 -32.44
CA ALA A 109 -32.34 5.73 -33.58
C ALA A 109 -33.00 6.35 -34.81
N THR A 110 -32.19 7.00 -35.66
CA THR A 110 -32.64 7.42 -36.99
C THR A 110 -32.88 6.20 -37.89
N SER A 111 -33.61 6.36 -38.99
CA SER A 111 -33.96 5.27 -39.92
C SER A 111 -32.80 4.30 -40.23
N ALA A 112 -33.11 3.00 -40.20
CA ALA A 112 -32.18 1.92 -40.55
C ALA A 112 -32.04 1.71 -42.07
N THR A 113 -32.88 2.34 -42.88
CA THR A 113 -32.89 2.18 -44.35
C THR A 113 -32.45 3.45 -45.07
N THR A 114 -32.55 4.61 -44.42
CA THR A 114 -32.21 5.90 -45.02
C THR A 114 -31.27 6.65 -44.09
N GLN A 115 -30.08 7.00 -44.58
CA GLN A 115 -29.11 7.74 -43.78
C GLN A 115 -29.63 9.15 -43.46
N PHE A 116 -29.61 9.51 -42.17
CA PHE A 116 -29.94 10.85 -41.73
C PHE A 116 -28.84 11.85 -42.13
N ASP A 117 -29.24 12.97 -42.73
CA ASP A 117 -28.33 14.03 -43.17
C ASP A 117 -28.62 15.35 -42.43
N PRO A 118 -27.75 15.78 -41.49
CA PRO A 118 -27.88 17.05 -40.79
C PRO A 118 -27.32 18.26 -41.55
N SER A 119 -26.80 18.10 -42.78
CA SER A 119 -26.09 19.15 -43.52
C SER A 119 -26.91 20.41 -43.80
N GLY A 120 -28.24 20.32 -43.81
CA GLY A 120 -29.13 21.49 -43.95
C GLY A 120 -29.18 22.41 -42.72
N GLY A 121 -28.57 22.01 -41.59
CA GLY A 121 -28.55 22.79 -40.35
C GLY A 121 -29.91 22.94 -39.67
N GLY A 122 -29.94 23.69 -38.57
CA GLY A 122 -31.14 23.95 -37.76
C GLY A 122 -30.85 24.00 -36.27
N THR A 123 -31.88 23.91 -35.45
CA THR A 123 -31.76 23.84 -33.98
C THR A 123 -32.30 22.50 -33.49
N LEU A 124 -31.60 21.88 -32.54
CA LEU A 124 -32.05 20.69 -31.82
C LEU A 124 -32.14 21.01 -30.33
N ALA A 125 -33.36 21.08 -29.81
CA ALA A 125 -33.61 21.15 -28.38
C ALA A 125 -33.78 19.73 -27.82
N ILE A 126 -32.97 19.38 -26.83
CA ILE A 126 -33.03 18.12 -26.09
C ILE A 126 -33.59 18.46 -24.70
N THR A 127 -34.68 17.81 -24.31
CA THR A 127 -35.28 18.01 -22.99
C THR A 127 -35.26 16.71 -22.20
N VAL A 128 -34.72 16.73 -20.98
CA VAL A 128 -34.74 15.62 -20.02
C VAL A 128 -35.36 16.13 -18.73
N GLY A 129 -36.52 15.59 -18.33
CA GLY A 129 -37.31 16.16 -17.23
C GLY A 129 -37.65 17.63 -17.50
N SER A 130 -37.22 18.53 -16.61
CA SER A 130 -37.41 19.99 -16.75
C SER A 130 -36.25 20.72 -17.43
N ASN A 131 -35.16 20.01 -17.76
CA ASN A 131 -33.94 20.62 -18.31
C ASN A 131 -33.96 20.56 -19.83
N THR A 132 -34.00 21.71 -20.49
CA THR A 132 -33.90 21.84 -21.94
C THR A 132 -32.57 22.45 -22.33
N VAL A 133 -31.84 21.79 -23.24
CA VAL A 133 -30.60 22.28 -23.85
C VAL A 133 -30.80 22.38 -25.35
N SER A 134 -30.61 23.58 -25.89
CA SER A 134 -30.74 23.86 -27.33
C SER A 134 -29.38 23.91 -28.01
N LEU A 135 -29.24 23.15 -29.09
CA LEU A 135 -28.04 23.06 -29.91
C LEU A 135 -28.29 23.73 -31.25
N ASN A 136 -27.41 24.67 -31.63
CA ASN A 136 -27.41 25.24 -32.96
C ASN A 136 -26.50 24.42 -33.88
N VAL A 137 -27.07 23.83 -34.92
CA VAL A 137 -26.38 22.97 -35.88
C VAL A 137 -26.21 23.77 -37.17
N ALA A 138 -24.96 24.10 -37.50
CA ALA A 138 -24.64 24.90 -38.67
C ALA A 138 -24.88 24.09 -39.97
N SER A 139 -25.16 24.79 -41.08
CA SER A 139 -25.16 24.17 -42.40
C SER A 139 -23.79 23.54 -42.72
N GLY A 140 -23.78 22.38 -43.35
CA GLY A 140 -22.57 21.61 -43.66
C GLY A 140 -22.08 20.71 -42.51
N THR A 141 -22.78 20.69 -41.36
CA THR A 141 -22.43 19.81 -40.23
C THR A 141 -22.56 18.34 -40.64
N THR A 142 -21.53 17.53 -40.36
CA THR A 142 -21.55 16.08 -40.61
C THR A 142 -22.22 15.31 -39.47
N LEU A 143 -22.58 14.05 -39.72
CA LEU A 143 -23.17 13.17 -38.69
C LEU A 143 -22.25 13.00 -37.46
N GLN A 144 -20.93 12.90 -37.70
CA GLN A 144 -19.92 12.81 -36.64
C GLN A 144 -19.86 14.09 -35.81
N GLN A 145 -19.87 15.25 -36.48
CA GLN A 145 -19.86 16.55 -35.79
C GLN A 145 -21.14 16.76 -34.97
N LEU A 146 -22.30 16.35 -35.48
CA LEU A 146 -23.55 16.40 -34.72
C LEU A 146 -23.50 15.51 -33.48
N ARG A 147 -23.00 14.28 -33.60
CA ARG A 147 -22.77 13.38 -32.45
C ARG A 147 -21.90 14.05 -31.40
N ASP A 148 -20.77 14.63 -31.83
CA ASP A 148 -19.81 15.27 -30.92
C ASP A 148 -20.42 16.51 -30.25
N GLN A 149 -21.19 17.32 -30.98
CA GLN A 149 -21.95 18.44 -30.42
C GLN A 149 -22.95 18.00 -29.36
N ILE A 150 -23.72 16.93 -29.60
CA ILE A 150 -24.68 16.39 -28.62
C ILE A 150 -23.95 15.90 -27.35
N ASN A 151 -22.85 15.17 -27.51
CA ASN A 151 -22.08 14.66 -26.36
C ASN A 151 -21.42 15.80 -25.56
N ASN A 152 -20.91 16.83 -26.23
CA ASN A 152 -20.28 17.98 -25.58
C ASN A 152 -21.28 18.90 -24.87
N ALA A 153 -22.55 18.88 -25.30
CA ALA A 153 -23.62 19.67 -24.69
C ALA A 153 -23.98 19.22 -23.27
N ASN A 154 -23.63 18.00 -22.87
CA ASN A 154 -23.99 17.41 -21.57
C ASN A 154 -25.50 17.50 -21.25
N ALA A 155 -26.35 17.39 -22.28
CA ALA A 155 -27.80 17.55 -22.18
C ALA A 155 -28.55 16.37 -21.53
N GLY A 156 -27.88 15.53 -20.74
CA GLY A 156 -28.46 14.32 -20.14
C GLY A 156 -28.67 13.15 -21.12
N VAL A 157 -28.19 13.28 -22.36
CA VAL A 157 -28.21 12.24 -23.39
C VAL A 157 -26.81 11.98 -23.93
N THR A 158 -26.60 10.80 -24.50
CA THR A 158 -25.39 10.41 -25.22
C THR A 158 -25.76 10.06 -26.66
N ALA A 159 -24.93 10.46 -27.60
CA ALA A 159 -25.07 10.16 -29.01
C ALA A 159 -23.94 9.23 -29.48
N THR A 160 -24.30 8.24 -30.28
CA THR A 160 -23.35 7.38 -30.99
C THR A 160 -23.81 7.14 -32.42
N ILE A 161 -22.89 6.68 -33.28
CA ILE A 161 -23.19 6.31 -34.64
C ILE A 161 -23.02 4.80 -34.77
N ILE A 162 -24.06 4.11 -35.19
CA ILE A 162 -24.04 2.66 -35.44
C ILE A 162 -24.20 2.44 -36.94
N ASN A 163 -23.23 1.73 -37.52
CA ASN A 163 -23.35 1.24 -38.89
C ASN A 163 -24.00 -0.15 -38.86
N ASN A 164 -25.14 -0.30 -39.54
CA ASN A 164 -25.90 -1.55 -39.57
C ASN A 164 -25.53 -2.47 -40.75
N GLY A 165 -24.43 -2.19 -41.45
CA GLY A 165 -23.99 -2.85 -42.68
C GLY A 165 -24.46 -2.16 -43.97
N GLY A 166 -25.40 -1.21 -43.89
CA GLY A 166 -25.90 -0.45 -45.03
C GLY A 166 -25.83 1.07 -44.84
N VAL A 167 -26.37 1.58 -43.73
CA VAL A 167 -26.42 3.02 -43.42
C VAL A 167 -25.84 3.32 -42.03
N ASN A 168 -25.34 4.55 -41.86
CA ASN A 168 -24.93 5.05 -40.55
C ASN A 168 -26.14 5.67 -39.84
N GLN A 169 -26.52 5.11 -38.69
CA GLN A 169 -27.61 5.60 -37.87
C GLN A 169 -27.08 6.42 -36.70
N LEU A 170 -27.68 7.58 -36.45
CA LEU A 170 -27.49 8.31 -35.20
C LEU A 170 -28.38 7.67 -34.14
N VAL A 171 -27.77 7.25 -33.03
CA VAL A 171 -28.45 6.63 -31.91
C VAL A 171 -28.26 7.50 -30.68
N LEU A 172 -29.36 7.94 -30.08
CA LEU A 172 -29.36 8.73 -28.86
C LEU A 172 -29.87 7.86 -27.71
N SER A 173 -29.15 7.86 -26.59
CA SER A 173 -29.56 7.20 -25.35
C SER A 173 -29.60 8.19 -24.20
N SER A 174 -30.56 8.06 -23.27
CA SER A 174 -30.48 8.80 -21.99
C SER A 174 -29.22 8.37 -21.25
N LYS A 175 -28.61 9.29 -20.50
CA LYS A 175 -27.39 9.00 -19.73
C LYS A 175 -27.66 8.10 -18.53
N GLU A 176 -28.84 8.26 -17.94
CA GLU A 176 -29.31 7.50 -16.79
C GLU A 176 -30.52 6.62 -17.18
N THR A 177 -30.75 5.56 -16.42
CA THR A 177 -31.94 4.70 -16.52
C THR A 177 -33.13 5.32 -15.78
N GLY A 178 -34.34 4.77 -15.98
CA GLY A 178 -35.53 5.20 -15.24
C GLY A 178 -36.46 6.08 -16.06
N ALA A 179 -37.76 5.96 -15.82
CA ALA A 179 -38.81 6.64 -16.57
C ALA A 179 -38.70 8.17 -16.51
N ALA A 180 -38.25 8.71 -15.37
CA ALA A 180 -38.03 10.15 -15.19
C ALA A 180 -36.89 10.72 -16.07
N ASN A 181 -35.97 9.87 -16.53
CA ASN A 181 -34.85 10.24 -17.39
C ASN A 181 -35.14 10.07 -18.89
N ALA A 182 -36.42 9.86 -19.23
CA ALA A 182 -36.87 9.93 -20.61
C ALA A 182 -36.62 11.33 -21.18
N PHE A 183 -36.22 11.39 -22.45
CA PHE A 183 -35.91 12.63 -23.16
C PHE A 183 -36.82 12.86 -24.35
N THR A 184 -37.09 14.12 -24.66
CA THR A 184 -37.81 14.55 -25.86
C THR A 184 -36.89 15.40 -26.74
N LEU A 185 -37.19 15.41 -28.04
CA LEU A 185 -36.42 16.17 -29.03
C LEU A 185 -37.35 17.14 -29.76
N THR A 186 -36.88 18.37 -29.97
CA THR A 186 -37.55 19.33 -30.85
C THR A 186 -36.52 19.87 -31.82
N GLY A 187 -36.64 19.48 -33.09
CA GLY A 187 -35.74 19.86 -34.16
C GLY A 187 -36.38 20.87 -35.12
N THR A 188 -35.56 21.70 -35.76
CA THR A 188 -35.95 22.58 -36.87
C THR A 188 -35.05 22.34 -38.09
N GLY A 189 -35.46 22.82 -39.27
CA GLY A 189 -34.69 22.64 -40.50
C GLY A 189 -34.48 21.16 -40.84
N ALA A 190 -33.23 20.77 -41.12
CA ALA A 190 -32.88 19.37 -41.43
C ALA A 190 -33.08 18.43 -40.22
N LEU A 191 -33.19 18.97 -39.00
CA LEU A 191 -33.37 18.21 -37.78
C LEU A 191 -34.85 18.02 -37.40
N ALA A 192 -35.79 18.61 -38.16
CA ALA A 192 -37.22 18.52 -37.87
C ALA A 192 -37.73 17.07 -37.77
N GLY A 193 -37.17 16.16 -38.58
CA GLY A 193 -37.47 14.73 -38.56
C GLY A 193 -37.03 13.97 -37.30
N LEU A 194 -36.25 14.60 -36.42
CA LEU A 194 -35.88 14.05 -35.11
C LEU A 194 -36.89 14.42 -34.00
N SER A 195 -37.88 15.26 -34.30
CA SER A 195 -38.77 15.82 -33.27
C SER A 195 -39.77 14.79 -32.75
N PHE A 196 -39.93 14.74 -31.43
CA PHE A 196 -41.02 14.03 -30.77
C PHE A 196 -41.25 14.59 -29.36
N SER A 197 -42.52 14.71 -28.98
CA SER A 197 -42.96 15.26 -27.69
C SER A 197 -43.28 14.19 -26.64
N ASP A 198 -43.56 12.96 -27.06
CA ASP A 198 -43.76 11.81 -26.17
C ASP A 198 -42.95 10.60 -26.67
N PRO A 199 -41.93 10.14 -25.93
CA PRO A 199 -41.15 8.95 -26.26
C PRO A 199 -41.99 7.70 -26.49
N ASN A 200 -43.18 7.61 -25.88
CA ASN A 200 -44.06 6.45 -25.99
C ASN A 200 -44.85 6.39 -27.29
N THR A 201 -44.95 7.52 -28.00
CA THR A 201 -45.63 7.61 -29.30
C THR A 201 -44.71 7.35 -30.48
N LEU A 202 -43.39 7.24 -30.26
CA LEU A 202 -42.44 6.92 -31.32
C LEU A 202 -42.74 5.55 -31.92
N PRO A 203 -42.67 5.41 -33.26
CA PRO A 203 -42.79 4.11 -33.89
C PRO A 203 -41.64 3.20 -33.44
N THR A 204 -41.90 1.89 -33.40
CA THR A 204 -40.89 0.85 -33.19
C THR A 204 -40.37 0.26 -34.51
N ASN A 205 -40.93 0.69 -35.64
CA ASN A 205 -40.51 0.27 -36.97
C ASN A 205 -39.19 0.96 -37.36
N SER A 206 -38.15 0.18 -37.65
CA SER A 206 -36.81 0.67 -37.97
C SER A 206 -36.71 1.45 -39.28
N SER A 207 -37.71 1.40 -40.16
CA SER A 207 -37.74 2.17 -41.40
C SER A 207 -38.18 3.64 -41.22
N SER A 208 -38.81 3.98 -40.08
CA SER A 208 -39.23 5.35 -39.79
C SER A 208 -38.04 6.31 -39.65
N THR A 209 -38.23 7.60 -39.97
CA THR A 209 -37.19 8.64 -39.88
C THR A 209 -36.49 8.65 -38.52
N LEU A 210 -37.27 8.46 -37.46
CA LEU A 210 -36.82 8.20 -36.10
C LEU A 210 -37.69 7.10 -35.50
N TYR A 211 -37.09 6.16 -34.79
CA TYR A 211 -37.81 5.08 -34.11
C TYR A 211 -37.24 4.78 -32.74
N ARG A 212 -38.08 4.22 -31.86
CA ARG A 212 -37.70 3.85 -30.50
C ARG A 212 -37.10 2.44 -30.50
N VAL A 213 -35.88 2.34 -30.00
CA VAL A 213 -35.17 1.07 -29.78
C VAL A 213 -35.46 0.53 -28.38
N GLN A 214 -35.51 1.42 -27.38
CA GLN A 214 -35.72 1.05 -25.98
C GLN A 214 -36.50 2.17 -25.26
N SER A 215 -37.46 1.80 -24.43
CA SER A 215 -38.15 2.76 -23.56
C SER A 215 -37.38 2.94 -22.25
N ALA A 216 -37.43 4.16 -21.70
CA ALA A 216 -36.98 4.40 -20.34
C ALA A 216 -38.02 3.84 -19.37
N GLN A 217 -37.59 3.01 -18.43
CA GLN A 217 -38.45 2.39 -17.44
C GLN A 217 -37.72 2.32 -16.10
N ASP A 218 -38.47 2.38 -15.00
CA ASP A 218 -37.94 2.16 -13.67
C ASP A 218 -37.79 0.67 -13.38
N ALA A 219 -36.83 0.34 -12.50
CA ALA A 219 -36.74 -0.98 -11.91
C ALA A 219 -37.95 -1.21 -10.99
N GLN A 220 -38.53 -2.40 -11.08
CA GLN A 220 -39.61 -2.85 -10.21
C GLN A 220 -39.20 -4.16 -9.56
N LEU A 221 -39.23 -4.18 -8.23
CA LEU A 221 -38.92 -5.35 -7.44
C LEU A 221 -39.83 -5.41 -6.21
N THR A 222 -39.88 -6.58 -5.59
CA THR A 222 -40.46 -6.75 -4.26
C THR A 222 -39.41 -7.21 -3.29
N VAL A 223 -39.49 -6.74 -2.04
CA VAL A 223 -38.69 -7.21 -0.91
C VAL A 223 -39.66 -7.60 0.20
N ASN A 224 -39.68 -8.87 0.59
CA ASN A 224 -40.65 -9.44 1.54
C ASN A 224 -42.12 -9.11 1.18
N GLY A 225 -42.42 -9.08 -0.13
CA GLY A 225 -43.74 -8.74 -0.65
C GLY A 225 -44.05 -7.24 -0.77
N ILE A 226 -43.18 -6.36 -0.27
CA ILE A 226 -43.33 -4.90 -0.41
C ILE A 226 -42.86 -4.48 -1.80
N SER A 227 -43.73 -3.83 -2.59
CA SER A 227 -43.41 -3.34 -3.93
C SER A 227 -42.55 -2.09 -3.89
N ILE A 228 -41.50 -2.06 -4.71
CA ILE A 228 -40.48 -1.03 -4.72
C ILE A 228 -40.18 -0.63 -6.16
N THR A 229 -40.08 0.68 -6.39
CA THR A 229 -39.73 1.26 -7.69
C THR A 229 -38.52 2.15 -7.55
N ARG A 230 -37.54 2.01 -8.45
CA ARG A 230 -36.31 2.81 -8.47
C ARG A 230 -35.89 3.15 -9.90
N SER A 231 -35.33 4.33 -10.10
CA SER A 231 -34.83 4.76 -11.41
C SER A 231 -33.54 4.03 -11.84
N SER A 232 -32.86 3.34 -10.93
CA SER A 232 -31.59 2.65 -11.18
C SER A 232 -31.63 1.17 -10.80
N ASN A 233 -30.83 0.36 -11.48
CA ASN A 233 -30.55 -1.03 -11.10
C ASN A 233 -29.54 -1.13 -9.95
N GLN A 234 -28.94 -0.02 -9.53
CA GLN A 234 -28.08 0.08 -8.36
C GLN A 234 -28.87 0.71 -7.22
N ILE A 235 -29.30 -0.11 -6.25
CA ILE A 235 -30.25 0.26 -5.21
C ILE A 235 -29.57 0.11 -3.86
N SER A 236 -29.55 1.17 -3.05
CA SER A 236 -28.84 1.15 -1.75
C SER A 236 -29.63 1.75 -0.59
N ASP A 237 -30.90 2.04 -0.82
CA ASP A 237 -31.81 2.77 0.07
C ASP A 237 -33.06 1.95 0.45
N VAL A 238 -33.06 0.66 0.13
CA VAL A 238 -34.22 -0.22 0.28
C VAL A 238 -34.09 -1.13 1.51
N ILE A 239 -32.96 -1.81 1.63
CA ILE A 239 -32.59 -2.55 2.84
C ILE A 239 -31.44 -1.77 3.48
N ASP A 240 -31.60 -1.39 4.74
CA ASP A 240 -30.59 -0.58 5.43
C ASP A 240 -29.24 -1.29 5.44
N HIS A 241 -28.20 -0.53 5.11
CA HIS A 241 -26.82 -1.03 4.94
C HIS A 241 -26.64 -2.16 3.90
N VAL A 242 -27.58 -2.40 2.98
CA VAL A 242 -27.43 -3.38 1.89
C VAL A 242 -27.56 -2.69 0.53
N ALA A 243 -26.55 -2.90 -0.33
CA ALA A 243 -26.59 -2.48 -1.72
C ALA A 243 -26.99 -3.66 -2.61
N LEU A 244 -28.03 -3.49 -3.42
CA LEU A 244 -28.55 -4.43 -4.40
C LEU A 244 -28.17 -3.95 -5.80
N THR A 245 -27.71 -4.88 -6.65
CA THR A 245 -27.51 -4.64 -8.08
C THR A 245 -28.40 -5.60 -8.85
N LEU A 246 -29.35 -5.08 -9.61
CA LEU A 246 -30.24 -5.91 -10.43
C LEU A 246 -29.54 -6.30 -11.73
N THR A 247 -29.62 -7.59 -12.09
CA THR A 247 -28.92 -8.17 -13.25
C THR A 247 -29.85 -8.86 -14.24
N GLY A 248 -31.07 -9.20 -13.82
CA GLY A 248 -32.09 -9.82 -14.65
C GLY A 248 -33.50 -9.51 -14.15
N ALA A 249 -34.51 -10.10 -14.80
CA ALA A 249 -35.89 -10.06 -14.33
C ALA A 249 -36.55 -11.40 -14.65
N SER A 250 -37.06 -12.09 -13.64
CA SER A 250 -37.72 -13.40 -13.80
C SER A 250 -39.06 -13.51 -13.09
N ASN A 251 -39.46 -12.51 -12.28
CA ASN A 251 -40.62 -12.59 -11.37
C ASN A 251 -40.56 -13.78 -10.40
N THR A 252 -39.41 -14.45 -10.26
CA THR A 252 -39.22 -15.50 -9.26
C THR A 252 -38.70 -14.88 -7.97
N SER A 253 -39.20 -15.35 -6.83
CA SER A 253 -38.71 -14.92 -5.53
C SER A 253 -37.44 -15.70 -5.18
N LYS A 254 -36.41 -14.99 -4.74
CA LYS A 254 -35.10 -15.52 -4.37
C LYS A 254 -34.68 -14.92 -3.04
N THR A 255 -34.26 -15.78 -2.12
CA THR A 255 -33.90 -15.36 -0.77
C THR A 255 -32.46 -14.85 -0.72
N LEU A 256 -32.29 -13.57 -0.38
CA LEU A 256 -31.04 -12.98 0.08
C LEU A 256 -30.84 -13.34 1.56
N SER A 257 -29.69 -13.92 1.88
CA SER A 257 -29.28 -14.18 3.27
C SER A 257 -28.21 -13.18 3.69
N VAL A 258 -28.49 -12.40 4.73
CA VAL A 258 -27.50 -11.52 5.38
C VAL A 258 -27.05 -12.22 6.66
N THR A 259 -25.76 -12.53 6.74
CA THR A 259 -25.14 -13.21 7.89
C THR A 259 -23.96 -12.40 8.40
N GLN A 260 -23.55 -12.66 9.64
CA GLN A 260 -22.31 -12.09 10.16
C GLN A 260 -21.13 -12.60 9.33
N ASP A 261 -20.21 -11.69 8.99
CA ASP A 261 -18.97 -12.05 8.33
C ASP A 261 -17.85 -12.14 9.37
N LEU A 262 -17.40 -13.37 9.62
CA LEU A 262 -16.37 -13.64 10.62
C LEU A 262 -14.96 -13.50 10.04
N ASP A 263 -14.81 -13.47 8.71
CA ASP A 263 -13.52 -13.51 8.06
C ASP A 263 -12.66 -12.27 8.34
N PRO A 264 -13.20 -11.03 8.34
CA PRO A 264 -12.44 -9.84 8.72
C PRO A 264 -11.86 -9.93 10.14
N ALA A 265 -12.66 -10.37 11.12
CA ALA A 265 -12.22 -10.55 12.50
C ALA A 265 -11.15 -11.63 12.63
N LYS A 266 -11.38 -12.82 12.03
CA LYS A 266 -10.41 -13.93 12.02
C LYS A 266 -9.08 -13.50 11.42
N ASN A 267 -9.12 -12.82 10.28
CA ASN A 267 -7.93 -12.36 9.59
C ASN A 267 -7.19 -11.28 10.37
N ALA A 268 -7.90 -10.36 11.04
CA ALA A 268 -7.28 -9.35 11.89
C ALA A 268 -6.54 -9.97 13.09
N ILE A 269 -7.14 -10.98 13.73
CA ILE A 269 -6.53 -11.69 14.87
C ILE A 269 -5.31 -12.51 14.42
N LYS A 270 -5.40 -13.18 13.26
CA LYS A 270 -4.23 -13.89 12.68
C LYS A 270 -3.09 -12.93 12.34
N LYS A 271 -3.40 -11.77 11.74
CA LYS A 271 -2.40 -10.72 11.46
C LYS A 271 -1.74 -10.17 12.72
N LEU A 272 -2.48 -10.05 13.83
CA LEU A 272 -1.89 -9.71 15.13
C LEU A 272 -0.87 -10.77 15.57
N ALA A 273 -1.25 -12.05 15.52
CA ALA A 273 -0.35 -13.14 15.88
C ALA A 273 0.91 -13.17 14.99
N ASP A 274 0.75 -12.98 13.68
CA ASP A 274 1.85 -12.94 12.71
C ASP A 274 2.79 -11.75 12.97
N ALA A 275 2.24 -10.55 13.17
CA ALA A 275 3.04 -9.36 13.44
C ALA A 275 3.81 -9.47 14.76
N TYR A 276 3.16 -10.02 15.80
CA TYR A 276 3.81 -10.30 17.08
C TYR A 276 4.94 -11.34 16.93
N ASN A 277 4.68 -12.44 16.24
CA ASN A 277 5.67 -13.51 16.02
C ASN A 277 6.85 -13.04 15.15
N SER A 278 6.58 -12.19 14.16
CA SER A 278 7.61 -11.53 13.34
C SER A 278 8.50 -10.64 14.20
N LEU A 279 7.92 -9.80 15.06
CA LEU A 279 8.67 -8.99 16.01
C LEU A 279 9.51 -9.84 16.96
N MET A 280 8.94 -10.90 17.56
CA MET A 280 9.68 -11.79 18.44
C MET A 280 10.86 -12.47 17.71
N THR A 281 10.64 -12.92 16.48
CA THR A 281 11.71 -13.49 15.64
C THR A 281 12.82 -12.47 15.37
N LYS A 282 12.48 -11.20 15.10
CA LYS A 282 13.48 -10.13 14.93
C LYS A 282 14.23 -9.84 16.22
N ILE A 283 13.55 -9.82 17.37
CA ILE A 283 14.20 -9.65 18.67
C ILE A 283 15.16 -10.82 18.96
N ASP A 284 14.77 -12.06 18.67
CA ASP A 284 15.58 -13.24 18.91
C ASP A 284 16.82 -13.27 17.99
N THR A 285 16.61 -13.01 16.70
CA THR A 285 17.70 -13.02 15.70
C THR A 285 18.69 -11.86 15.88
N LEU A 286 18.22 -10.67 16.24
CA LEU A 286 19.07 -9.49 16.39
C LEU A 286 19.63 -9.35 17.81
N GLY A 287 18.89 -9.78 18.84
CA GLY A 287 19.27 -9.64 20.25
C GLY A 287 19.79 -10.92 20.91
N GLY A 288 19.67 -12.07 20.24
CA GLY A 288 20.12 -13.37 20.72
C GLY A 288 21.50 -13.78 20.20
N TYR A 289 21.92 -14.99 20.57
CA TYR A 289 23.16 -15.61 20.11
C TYR A 289 22.81 -16.79 19.20
N ASP A 290 23.34 -16.78 17.97
CA ASP A 290 23.17 -17.87 17.01
C ASP A 290 24.22 -18.95 17.34
N ALA A 291 23.76 -20.07 17.92
CA ALA A 291 24.63 -21.17 18.34
C ALA A 291 25.25 -21.93 17.15
N GLU A 292 24.57 -21.97 16.00
CA GLU A 292 25.05 -22.63 14.79
C GLU A 292 26.16 -21.82 14.14
N LYS A 293 25.96 -20.51 14.00
CA LYS A 293 26.95 -19.59 13.44
C LYS A 293 28.00 -19.12 14.45
N LYS A 294 27.84 -19.51 15.73
CA LYS A 294 28.66 -19.07 16.86
C LYS A 294 28.85 -17.55 16.87
N SER A 295 27.78 -16.81 16.60
CA SER A 295 27.84 -15.36 16.38
C SER A 295 26.71 -14.64 17.12
N PRO A 296 27.01 -13.56 17.86
CA PRO A 296 25.98 -12.72 18.45
C PRO A 296 25.22 -11.94 17.38
N GLY A 297 23.92 -11.74 17.58
CA GLY A 297 23.15 -10.77 16.81
C GLY A 297 23.67 -9.33 17.04
N ALA A 298 23.35 -8.43 16.12
CA ALA A 298 23.86 -7.04 16.16
C ALA A 298 23.52 -6.30 17.47
N LEU A 299 22.38 -6.64 18.09
CA LEU A 299 21.86 -6.05 19.33
C LEU A 299 22.01 -7.00 20.53
N TYR A 300 22.93 -7.96 20.46
CA TYR A 300 23.15 -8.92 21.54
C TYR A 300 23.41 -8.22 22.88
N GLY A 301 22.68 -8.64 23.91
CA GLY A 301 22.80 -8.07 25.26
C GLY A 301 22.03 -6.76 25.47
N ASP A 302 21.37 -6.19 24.45
CA ASP A 302 20.64 -4.93 24.60
C ASP A 302 19.43 -5.08 25.56
N ALA A 303 19.39 -4.22 26.58
CA ALA A 303 18.36 -4.26 27.63
C ALA A 303 17.00 -3.73 27.17
N SER A 304 16.96 -2.85 26.16
CA SER A 304 15.71 -2.28 25.65
C SER A 304 14.84 -3.32 24.95
N LEU A 305 15.47 -4.28 24.25
CA LEU A 305 14.77 -5.39 23.62
C LEU A 305 14.15 -6.34 24.64
N ARG A 306 14.87 -6.65 25.73
CA ARG A 306 14.33 -7.45 26.84
C ARG A 306 13.17 -6.74 27.54
N GLY A 307 13.30 -5.43 27.77
CA GLY A 307 12.23 -4.60 28.32
C GLY A 307 10.97 -4.61 27.44
N LEU A 308 11.13 -4.44 26.13
CA LEU A 308 10.02 -4.49 25.16
C LEU A 308 9.28 -5.84 25.21
N ARG A 309 10.03 -6.95 25.17
CA ARG A 309 9.44 -8.29 25.25
C ARG A 309 8.60 -8.48 26.52
N ASN A 310 9.11 -8.03 27.67
CA ASN A 310 8.42 -8.15 28.94
C ASN A 310 7.16 -7.28 29.01
N GLN A 311 7.23 -6.03 28.54
CA GLN A 311 6.09 -5.12 28.51
C GLN A 311 5.00 -5.60 27.55
N LEU A 312 5.37 -6.11 26.37
CA LEU A 312 4.41 -6.72 25.43
C LEU A 312 3.71 -7.91 26.07
N ARG A 313 4.47 -8.82 26.69
CA ARG A 313 3.89 -9.98 27.38
C ARG A 313 2.93 -9.57 28.49
N GLN A 314 3.27 -8.52 29.25
CA GLN A 314 2.39 -7.99 30.29
C GLN A 314 1.10 -7.41 29.71
N VAL A 315 1.17 -6.58 28.67
CA VAL A 315 -0.02 -5.97 28.06
C VAL A 315 -0.91 -7.01 27.39
N LEU A 316 -0.33 -7.98 26.68
CA LEU A 316 -1.07 -9.03 25.97
C LEU A 316 -1.63 -10.10 26.91
N GLY A 317 -0.98 -10.35 28.04
CA GLY A 317 -1.42 -11.33 29.04
C GLY A 317 -2.32 -10.75 30.14
N GLN A 318 -2.50 -9.42 30.19
CA GLN A 318 -3.31 -8.78 31.21
C GLN A 318 -4.79 -8.93 30.90
N GLU A 319 -5.55 -9.33 31.93
CA GLU A 319 -6.99 -9.41 31.88
C GLU A 319 -7.64 -8.02 31.73
N ILE A 320 -8.65 -7.92 30.86
CA ILE A 320 -9.46 -6.72 30.66
C ILE A 320 -10.71 -6.84 31.53
N ALA A 321 -10.81 -5.94 32.51
CA ALA A 321 -11.92 -5.91 33.44
C ALA A 321 -13.25 -5.57 32.73
N GLY A 322 -14.36 -6.13 33.25
CA GLY A 322 -15.70 -5.87 32.74
C GLY A 322 -16.21 -6.84 31.68
N LEU A 323 -15.43 -7.86 31.31
CA LEU A 323 -15.78 -8.86 30.28
C LEU A 323 -16.06 -10.27 30.83
N GLY A 324 -16.07 -10.44 32.15
CA GLY A 324 -16.33 -11.74 32.78
C GLY A 324 -15.35 -12.83 32.32
N ALA A 325 -15.88 -13.93 31.77
CA ALA A 325 -15.09 -15.07 31.28
C ALA A 325 -14.33 -14.81 29.97
N PHE A 326 -14.46 -13.62 29.39
CA PHE A 326 -13.88 -13.23 28.10
C PHE A 326 -12.85 -12.11 28.26
N GLY A 327 -12.14 -12.12 29.40
CA GLY A 327 -11.20 -11.09 29.79
C GLY A 327 -9.79 -11.27 29.23
N ARG A 328 -9.48 -12.40 28.56
CA ARG A 328 -8.10 -12.76 28.14
C ARG A 328 -8.07 -13.33 26.72
N LEU A 329 -6.90 -13.23 26.08
CA LEU A 329 -6.68 -13.76 24.72
C LEU A 329 -6.99 -15.26 24.59
N HIS A 330 -6.69 -16.06 25.62
CA HIS A 330 -6.93 -17.50 25.60
C HIS A 330 -8.42 -17.85 25.57
N ASP A 331 -9.30 -16.99 26.07
CA ASP A 331 -10.76 -17.22 26.11
C ASP A 331 -11.36 -17.28 24.69
N PHE A 332 -10.64 -16.77 23.70
CA PHE A 332 -11.05 -16.75 22.29
C PHE A 332 -10.10 -17.56 21.39
N GLY A 333 -9.28 -18.44 21.97
CA GLY A 333 -8.40 -19.33 21.21
C GLY A 333 -7.08 -18.71 20.75
N VAL A 334 -6.62 -17.62 21.37
CA VAL A 334 -5.28 -17.06 21.15
C VAL A 334 -4.37 -17.41 22.33
N GLU A 335 -3.41 -18.30 22.09
CA GLU A 335 -2.53 -18.86 23.11
C GLU A 335 -1.07 -18.45 22.88
N PHE A 336 -0.26 -18.58 23.93
CA PHE A 336 1.19 -18.46 23.83
C PHE A 336 1.85 -19.82 24.03
N ASP A 337 2.78 -20.20 23.14
CA ASP A 337 3.58 -21.41 23.32
C ASP A 337 4.69 -21.23 24.38
N SER A 338 5.43 -22.31 24.65
CA SER A 338 6.54 -22.29 25.62
C SER A 338 7.68 -21.33 25.25
N THR A 339 7.79 -20.95 23.97
CA THR A 339 8.75 -19.95 23.48
C THR A 339 8.21 -18.52 23.58
N GLY A 340 6.93 -18.37 23.94
CA GLY A 340 6.24 -17.08 24.03
C GLY A 340 5.76 -16.55 22.69
N ARG A 341 5.62 -17.41 21.66
CA ARG A 341 5.00 -17.08 20.37
C ARG A 341 3.49 -17.28 20.43
N MET A 342 2.75 -16.47 19.69
CA MET A 342 1.30 -16.58 19.59
C MET A 342 0.88 -17.72 18.66
N LYS A 343 -0.13 -18.47 19.06
CA LYS A 343 -0.81 -19.49 18.27
C LYS A 343 -2.32 -19.22 18.30
N VAL A 344 -2.95 -19.28 17.14
CA VAL A 344 -4.40 -19.09 17.00
C VAL A 344 -5.05 -20.44 16.73
N ASN A 345 -6.01 -20.84 17.57
CA ASN A 345 -6.86 -22.00 17.35
C ASN A 345 -8.11 -21.56 16.56
N ASP A 346 -8.17 -21.91 15.28
CA ASP A 346 -9.24 -21.47 14.38
C ASP A 346 -10.63 -21.98 14.83
N SER A 347 -10.72 -23.18 15.41
CA SER A 347 -11.99 -23.73 15.90
C SER A 347 -12.53 -22.93 17.07
N ILE A 348 -11.72 -22.74 18.11
CA ILE A 348 -12.12 -21.97 19.31
C ILE A 348 -12.42 -20.51 18.93
N LEU A 349 -11.61 -19.93 18.05
CA LEU A 349 -11.83 -18.57 17.56
C LEU A 349 -13.14 -18.46 16.77
N THR A 350 -13.47 -19.45 15.94
CA THR A 350 -14.73 -19.49 15.21
C THR A 350 -15.91 -19.57 16.17
N ASP A 351 -15.83 -20.43 17.18
CA ASP A 351 -16.90 -20.60 18.17
C ASP A 351 -17.10 -19.32 18.99
N ALA A 352 -16.01 -18.67 19.40
CA ALA A 352 -16.04 -17.38 20.10
C ALA A 352 -16.65 -16.27 19.24
N LEU A 353 -16.24 -16.15 17.97
CA LEU A 353 -16.76 -15.14 17.04
C LEU A 353 -18.20 -15.43 16.59
N THR A 354 -18.68 -16.67 16.67
CA THR A 354 -20.07 -17.00 16.31
C THR A 354 -21.02 -16.70 17.47
N ASN A 355 -20.63 -17.07 18.69
CA ASN A 355 -21.53 -17.02 19.84
C ASN A 355 -21.34 -15.78 20.72
N TYR A 356 -20.13 -15.21 20.75
CA TYR A 356 -19.71 -14.17 21.70
C TYR A 356 -18.97 -13.01 21.02
N TRP A 357 -19.29 -12.71 19.76
CA TRP A 357 -18.57 -11.71 18.97
C TRP A 357 -18.50 -10.32 19.61
N ARG A 358 -19.53 -9.93 20.38
CA ARG A 358 -19.57 -8.64 21.08
C ARG A 358 -18.53 -8.58 22.19
N ASP A 359 -18.34 -9.68 22.91
CA ASP A 359 -17.33 -9.78 23.96
C ASP A 359 -15.93 -9.79 23.36
N VAL A 360 -15.73 -10.49 22.24
CA VAL A 360 -14.47 -10.45 21.48
C VAL A 360 -14.17 -9.03 20.99
N ALA A 361 -15.14 -8.36 20.37
CA ALA A 361 -14.99 -6.99 19.89
C ALA A 361 -14.66 -6.03 21.04
N SER A 362 -15.36 -6.20 22.16
CA SER A 362 -15.17 -5.41 23.38
C SER A 362 -13.81 -5.62 24.03
N PHE A 363 -13.26 -6.84 24.00
CA PHE A 363 -11.90 -7.12 24.44
C PHE A 363 -10.87 -6.31 23.65
N PHE A 364 -11.01 -6.24 22.32
CA PHE A 364 -10.05 -5.51 21.50
C PHE A 364 -10.29 -3.99 21.50
N ALA A 365 -11.52 -3.54 21.33
CA ALA A 365 -11.87 -2.12 21.20
C ALA A 365 -11.99 -1.39 22.54
N GLY A 366 -12.39 -2.10 23.60
CA GLY A 366 -12.70 -1.55 24.92
C GLY A 366 -14.21 -1.39 25.16
N VAL A 367 -14.56 -1.15 26.43
CA VAL A 367 -15.95 -1.00 26.90
C VAL A 367 -16.05 0.19 27.82
N GLY A 368 -16.94 1.13 27.50
CA GLY A 368 -17.15 2.33 28.31
C GLY A 368 -15.85 3.14 28.46
N SER A 369 -15.37 3.29 29.69
CA SER A 369 -14.09 3.95 30.01
C SER A 369 -12.89 3.00 30.06
N THR A 370 -13.10 1.69 29.91
CA THR A 370 -12.02 0.69 29.96
C THR A 370 -11.42 0.51 28.57
N GLU A 371 -10.15 0.86 28.42
CA GLU A 371 -9.41 0.67 27.17
C GLU A 371 -9.23 -0.81 26.82
N GLY A 372 -9.50 -1.15 25.56
CA GLY A 372 -9.28 -2.50 25.01
C GLY A 372 -7.81 -2.79 24.69
N LEU A 373 -7.54 -4.03 24.28
CA LEU A 373 -6.19 -4.46 23.92
C LEU A 373 -5.61 -3.65 22.75
N SER A 374 -6.45 -3.23 21.80
CA SER A 374 -6.04 -2.41 20.65
C SER A 374 -5.37 -1.13 21.11
N THR A 375 -6.06 -0.32 21.91
CA THR A 375 -5.57 0.96 22.42
C THR A 375 -4.33 0.78 23.29
N ARG A 376 -4.37 -0.14 24.25
CA ARG A 376 -3.28 -0.36 25.21
C ARG A 376 -2.01 -0.87 24.53
N GLY A 377 -2.16 -1.84 23.62
CA GLY A 377 -1.07 -2.40 22.85
C GLY A 377 -0.49 -1.40 21.85
N ALA A 378 -1.35 -0.67 21.12
CA ALA A 378 -0.91 0.33 20.16
C ALA A 378 -0.18 1.50 20.85
N ALA A 379 -0.65 1.94 22.02
CA ALA A 379 0.02 2.96 22.82
C ALA A 379 1.40 2.51 23.31
N LEU A 380 1.54 1.24 23.74
CA LEU A 380 2.84 0.67 24.09
C LEU A 380 3.79 0.68 22.87
N ALA A 381 3.33 0.17 21.72
CA ALA A 381 4.12 0.16 20.50
C ALA A 381 4.54 1.56 20.06
N GLU A 382 3.61 2.53 20.09
CA GLU A 382 3.85 3.95 19.79
C GLU A 382 4.92 4.55 20.70
N ASN A 383 4.88 4.28 22.00
CA ASN A 383 5.87 4.80 22.96
C ASN A 383 7.31 4.36 22.66
N TYR A 384 7.49 3.22 22.00
CA TYR A 384 8.81 2.76 21.55
C TYR A 384 9.28 3.44 20.26
N ILE A 385 8.38 3.66 19.30
CA ILE A 385 8.74 4.05 17.93
C ILE A 385 8.56 5.53 17.60
N LYS A 386 7.78 6.26 18.43
CA LYS A 386 7.53 7.69 18.24
C LYS A 386 8.83 8.50 18.25
N SER A 387 8.75 9.74 17.76
CA SER A 387 9.85 10.70 17.91
C SER A 387 10.19 10.88 19.38
N SER A 388 11.47 10.77 19.75
CA SER A 388 11.94 10.75 21.14
C SER A 388 11.47 9.55 21.98
N GLY A 389 10.91 8.52 21.35
CA GLY A 389 10.68 7.21 21.98
C GLY A 389 11.99 6.46 22.24
N LEU A 390 11.90 5.34 22.96
CA LEU A 390 13.09 4.61 23.43
C LEU A 390 14.02 4.18 22.27
N ILE A 391 13.45 3.66 21.17
CA ILE A 391 14.25 3.21 20.02
C ILE A 391 14.90 4.41 19.31
N ASP A 392 14.17 5.52 19.17
CA ASP A 392 14.68 6.75 18.56
C ASP A 392 15.85 7.33 19.37
N LEU A 393 15.75 7.36 20.70
CA LEU A 393 16.82 7.79 21.59
C LEU A 393 18.07 6.89 21.49
N ARG A 394 17.89 5.57 21.39
CA ARG A 394 18.99 4.62 21.16
C ARG A 394 19.70 4.88 19.83
N VAL A 395 18.93 5.00 18.75
CA VAL A 395 19.48 5.28 17.41
C VAL A 395 20.24 6.61 17.38
N LYS A 396 19.69 7.68 17.98
CA LYS A 396 20.38 8.97 18.10
C LYS A 396 21.71 8.87 18.85
N GLY A 397 21.75 8.12 19.95
CA GLY A 397 23.00 7.90 20.71
C GLY A 397 24.06 7.13 19.90
N LEU A 398 23.64 6.11 19.14
CA LEU A 398 24.53 5.37 18.24
C LEU A 398 25.05 6.26 17.10
N GLN A 399 24.18 7.07 16.49
CA GLN A 399 24.57 8.02 15.45
C GLN A 399 25.58 9.07 15.96
N GLN A 400 25.42 9.55 17.19
CA GLN A 400 26.39 10.43 17.83
C GLN A 400 27.74 9.73 18.03
N SER A 401 27.72 8.45 18.42
CA SER A 401 28.93 7.64 18.58
C SER A 401 29.64 7.42 17.23
N VAL A 402 28.90 7.15 16.16
CA VAL A 402 29.45 7.07 14.79
C VAL A 402 30.11 8.39 14.39
N LYS A 403 29.43 9.52 14.59
CA LYS A 403 30.00 10.86 14.32
C LYS A 403 31.30 11.13 15.08
N LEU A 404 31.40 10.65 16.33
CA LEU A 404 32.63 10.78 17.11
C LEU A 404 33.76 9.92 16.53
N ILE A 405 33.47 8.67 16.15
CA ILE A 405 34.44 7.78 15.51
C ILE A 405 34.90 8.35 14.16
N ASP A 406 34.02 8.95 13.37
CA ASP A 406 34.38 9.60 12.12
C ASP A 406 35.42 10.70 12.32
N LYS A 407 35.23 11.56 13.33
CA LYS A 407 36.21 12.58 13.70
C LYS A 407 37.54 11.98 14.15
N GLN A 408 37.50 10.86 14.88
CA GLN A 408 38.72 10.16 15.31
C GLN A 408 39.47 9.52 14.13
N ASN A 409 38.75 8.93 13.18
CA ASN A 409 39.31 8.36 11.96
C ASN A 409 40.00 9.42 11.12
N GLU A 410 39.36 10.57 10.90
CA GLU A 410 39.95 11.69 10.16
C GLU A 410 41.24 12.20 10.83
N ALA A 411 41.20 12.41 12.16
CA ALA A 411 42.39 12.82 12.91
C ALA A 411 43.54 11.80 12.82
N LEU A 412 43.22 10.51 12.88
CA LEU A 412 44.20 9.44 12.81
C LEU A 412 44.78 9.28 11.40
N GLN A 413 43.95 9.36 10.35
CA GLN A 413 44.41 9.37 8.95
C GLN A 413 45.39 10.51 8.69
N ASN A 414 45.06 11.72 9.15
CA ASN A 414 45.95 12.89 9.06
C ASN A 414 47.27 12.68 9.81
N ARG A 415 47.23 12.00 10.97
CA ARG A 415 48.45 11.65 11.72
C ARG A 415 49.28 10.61 10.99
N LEU A 416 48.65 9.58 10.42
CA LEU A 416 49.33 8.52 9.68
C LEU A 416 50.02 9.06 8.43
N ALA A 417 49.39 10.00 7.70
CA ALA A 417 50.03 10.68 6.57
C ALA A 417 51.33 11.39 6.99
N ARG A 418 51.33 12.10 8.12
CA ARG A 418 52.55 12.76 8.64
C ARG A 418 53.63 11.77 9.08
N ILE A 419 53.23 10.64 9.66
CA ILE A 419 54.15 9.57 10.06
C ILE A 419 54.80 8.92 8.83
N GLU A 420 54.02 8.67 7.78
CA GLU A 420 54.51 8.14 6.51
C GLU A 420 55.56 9.06 5.88
N GLU A 421 55.28 10.38 5.82
CA GLU A 421 56.23 11.38 5.34
C GLU A 421 57.51 11.45 6.19
N MET A 422 57.39 11.29 7.52
CA MET A 422 58.53 11.25 8.42
C MET A 422 59.40 10.02 8.16
N TYR A 423 58.80 8.83 8.04
CA TYR A 423 59.53 7.61 7.73
C TYR A 423 60.20 7.68 6.36
N LEU A 424 59.50 8.14 5.31
CA LEU A 424 60.10 8.34 3.99
C LEU A 424 61.32 9.27 4.07
N ARG A 425 61.24 10.39 4.80
CA ARG A 425 62.39 11.29 4.99
C ARG A 425 63.54 10.60 5.72
N GLN A 426 63.26 9.87 6.79
CA GLN A 426 64.29 9.20 7.59
C GLN A 426 64.99 8.09 6.80
N PHE A 427 64.24 7.22 6.11
CA PHE A 427 64.81 6.15 5.31
C PHE A 427 65.57 6.67 4.08
N ASN A 428 65.09 7.73 3.42
CA ASN A 428 65.83 8.35 2.32
C ASN A 428 67.13 9.02 2.80
N ALA A 429 67.14 9.64 3.98
CA ALA A 429 68.37 10.18 4.56
C ALA A 429 69.39 9.08 4.91
N MET A 430 68.91 7.96 5.45
CA MET A 430 69.75 6.78 5.70
C MET A 430 70.31 6.19 4.40
N ASP A 431 69.50 6.07 3.34
CA ASP A 431 69.94 5.64 2.00
C ASP A 431 71.03 6.57 1.44
N GLY A 432 70.88 7.88 1.63
CA GLY A 432 71.90 8.87 1.25
C GLY A 432 73.23 8.67 1.98
N ILE A 433 73.20 8.40 3.29
CA ILE A 433 74.40 8.11 4.09
C ILE A 433 75.06 6.81 3.63
N VAL A 434 74.27 5.74 3.42
CA VAL A 434 74.79 4.46 2.94
C VAL A 434 75.38 4.59 1.54
N GLY A 435 74.75 5.37 0.66
CA GLY A 435 75.29 5.71 -0.66
C GLY A 435 76.63 6.45 -0.59
N GLN A 436 76.77 7.43 0.30
CA GLN A 436 78.04 8.13 0.55
C GLN A 436 79.12 7.22 1.13
N MET A 437 78.74 6.33 2.07
CA MET A 437 79.65 5.34 2.64
C MET A 437 80.12 4.34 1.57
N ASN A 438 79.21 3.86 0.72
CA ASN A 438 79.55 2.99 -0.41
C ASN A 438 80.48 3.71 -1.41
N ALA A 439 80.20 4.97 -1.75
CA ALA A 439 81.06 5.75 -2.62
C ALA A 439 82.46 5.98 -2.01
N THR A 440 82.54 6.24 -0.70
CA THR A 440 83.80 6.39 0.03
C THR A 440 84.56 5.06 0.10
N GLY A 441 83.87 3.94 0.34
CA GLY A 441 84.45 2.60 0.30
C GLY A 441 85.00 2.25 -1.07
N ILE A 442 84.28 2.56 -2.15
CA ILE A 442 84.75 2.40 -3.54
C ILE A 442 85.96 3.29 -3.80
N TYR A 443 85.93 4.56 -3.38
CA TYR A 443 87.04 5.49 -3.52
C TYR A 443 88.31 4.99 -2.78
N LEU A 444 88.17 4.57 -1.52
CA LEU A 444 89.27 4.01 -0.73
C LEU A 444 89.82 2.73 -1.35
N THR A 445 88.95 1.86 -1.87
CA THR A 445 89.35 0.64 -2.57
C THR A 445 90.11 0.95 -3.85
N GLN A 446 89.67 1.96 -4.62
CA GLN A 446 90.38 2.45 -5.81
C GLN A 446 91.72 3.09 -5.47
N GLN A 447 91.81 3.81 -4.34
CA GLN A 447 93.05 4.43 -3.87
C GLN A 447 94.06 3.37 -3.37
N LEU A 448 93.59 2.36 -2.64
CA LEU A 448 94.39 1.21 -2.21
C LEU A 448 94.87 0.35 -3.40
N ALA A 449 94.01 0.13 -4.39
CA ALA A 449 94.39 -0.55 -5.63
C ALA A 449 95.47 0.23 -6.41
N ARG A 450 95.47 1.56 -6.34
CA ARG A 450 96.53 2.41 -6.91
C ARG A 450 97.84 2.31 -6.13
N PHE A 451 97.81 2.11 -4.81
CA PHE A 451 99.01 1.85 -4.02
C PHE A 451 99.63 0.47 -4.31
N ASN A 452 98.81 -0.56 -4.55
CA ASN A 452 99.31 -1.89 -4.91
C ASN A 452 99.89 -2.00 -6.33
N ASN A 453 99.64 -1.03 -7.21
CA ASN A 453 100.17 -1.01 -8.58
C ASN A 453 101.44 -0.15 -8.76
N ASN A 454 101.96 0.46 -7.69
CA ASN A 454 103.21 1.24 -7.69
C ASN A 454 104.31 0.61 -6.81
N GLY A 455 104.24 -0.70 -6.57
CA GLY A 455 105.29 -1.50 -5.93
C GLY A 455 106.07 -2.31 -6.96
#